data_AF-A0A8X7MI57-F1
#
_entry.id   AF-A0A8X7MI57-F1
#
_cell.length_a   1.000
_cell.length_b   1.000
_cell.length_c   1.000
_cell.angle_alpha   90.00
_cell.angle_beta   90.00
_cell.angle_gamma   90.00
#
_symmetry.space_group_name_H-M   'P 1'
#
loop_
_entity.id
_entity.type
_entity.pdbx_description
1 polymer ?
#
loop_
_entity_poly.entity_id
_entity_poly.type
_entity_poly.pdbx_seq_one_letter_code
_entity_poly.pdbx_strand_id
1 'polypeptide(L)'
;NDAVDPDKKSLLTQERDGWRKAFNEIFNHQLVMEDPVKNWPTLAEYVDNIRKKIYLRPVGSRIKPFGIRDKLFRQISDTVQKRTAAAELSATIQSASAAAVAAAQAAIHAQLASSNKQSSSGAASGSGGGGSSSKKSKPFRSDPSSQPARRGVTGCIICGVVDANHKYKSCTGAPKGHDAHAKRDKDGNIVRCSDGSTICHQFNLTGCKQSNCGKGRHECSVCGDTGHQASACSRLEPSPQ
;
A
#
# COMPACT_ATOMS: atom_id res chain seq x y z
N ASN A 1 25.59 -12.39 40.50
CA ASN A 1 25.76 -13.80 40.10
C ASN A 1 24.48 -14.53 40.42
N ASP A 2 23.42 -14.28 39.64
CA ASP A 2 22.14 -14.95 39.83
C ASP A 2 22.22 -16.31 39.16
N ALA A 3 22.33 -17.35 39.99
CA ALA A 3 22.28 -18.73 39.55
C ALA A 3 20.92 -18.95 38.86
N VAL A 4 20.92 -18.99 37.52
CA VAL A 4 19.75 -19.36 36.74
C VAL A 4 19.30 -20.73 37.22
N ASP A 5 18.11 -20.76 37.82
CA ASP A 5 17.38 -21.96 38.23
C ASP A 5 17.61 -23.11 37.21
N PRO A 6 18.16 -24.26 37.66
CA PRO A 6 18.57 -25.34 36.77
C PRO A 6 17.43 -25.86 35.88
N ASP A 7 16.18 -25.79 36.34
CA ASP A 7 15.01 -26.19 35.54
C ASP A 7 14.72 -25.17 34.44
N LYS A 8 14.87 -23.87 34.74
CA LYS A 8 14.77 -22.81 33.72
C LYS A 8 15.90 -22.93 32.71
N LYS A 9 17.12 -23.26 33.14
CA LYS A 9 18.27 -23.47 32.25
C LYS A 9 18.05 -24.65 31.31
N SER A 10 17.47 -25.75 31.81
CA SER A 10 17.11 -26.93 31.01
C SER A 10 16.05 -26.60 29.95
N LEU A 11 14.98 -25.89 30.34
CA LEU A 11 13.92 -25.46 29.43
C LEU A 11 14.43 -24.52 28.33
N LEU A 12 15.23 -23.52 28.70
CA LEU A 12 15.84 -22.60 27.72
C LEU A 12 16.77 -23.34 26.74
N THR A 13 17.47 -24.37 27.21
CA THR A 13 18.33 -25.19 26.37
C THR A 13 17.52 -26.02 25.37
N GLN A 14 16.45 -26.68 25.82
CA GLN A 14 15.52 -27.38 24.91
C GLN A 14 14.88 -26.45 23.89
N GLU A 15 14.55 -25.21 24.28
CA GLU A 15 13.99 -24.22 23.36
C GLU A 15 14.99 -23.79 22.30
N ARG A 16 16.21 -23.45 22.72
CA ARG A 16 17.30 -23.10 21.81
C ARG A 16 17.56 -24.22 20.80
N ASP A 17 17.60 -25.47 21.27
CA ASP A 17 17.89 -26.61 20.40
C ASP A 17 16.70 -26.91 19.45
N GLY A 18 15.47 -26.73 19.92
CA GLY A 18 14.26 -26.78 19.09
C GLY A 18 14.26 -25.72 17.98
N TRP A 19 14.69 -24.48 18.30
CA TRP A 19 14.86 -23.40 17.34
C TRP A 19 15.94 -23.69 16.32
N ARG A 20 17.11 -24.14 16.76
CA ARG A 20 18.23 -24.50 15.87
C ARG A 20 17.82 -25.59 14.89
N LYS A 21 17.12 -26.62 15.37
CA LYS A 21 16.62 -27.70 14.51
C LYS A 21 15.57 -27.20 13.51
N ALA A 22 14.63 -26.35 13.94
CA ALA A 22 13.64 -25.75 13.05
C ALA A 22 14.30 -24.86 11.98
N PHE A 23 15.23 -24.00 12.38
CA PHE A 23 15.98 -23.15 11.47
C PHE A 23 16.74 -23.99 10.44
N ASN A 24 17.41 -25.06 10.85
CA ASN A 24 18.16 -25.92 9.94
C ASN A 24 17.24 -26.73 9.00
N GLU A 25 16.09 -27.21 9.47
CA GLU A 25 15.12 -27.90 8.59
C GLU A 25 14.52 -26.97 7.54
N ILE A 26 14.30 -25.71 7.90
CA ILE A 26 13.82 -24.64 7.04
C ILE A 26 14.92 -24.26 6.02
N PHE A 27 16.11 -23.91 6.52
CA PHE A 27 17.22 -23.41 5.72
C PHE A 27 17.77 -24.47 4.75
N ASN A 28 17.77 -25.73 5.16
CA ASN A 28 18.21 -26.86 4.32
C ASN A 28 17.05 -27.55 3.59
N HIS A 29 15.82 -27.00 3.64
CA HIS A 29 14.70 -27.57 2.90
C HIS A 29 14.99 -27.45 1.39
N GLN A 30 14.73 -28.52 0.63
CA GLN A 30 15.00 -28.57 -0.82
C GLN A 30 14.51 -27.33 -1.58
N LEU A 31 13.28 -26.88 -1.25
CA LEU A 31 12.67 -25.67 -1.81
C LEU A 31 13.50 -24.40 -1.59
N VAL A 32 14.19 -24.26 -0.46
CA VAL A 32 14.97 -23.06 -0.12
C VAL A 32 16.30 -23.02 -0.85
N MET A 33 16.88 -24.19 -1.07
CA MET A 33 18.13 -24.35 -1.81
C MET A 33 17.97 -24.10 -3.32
N GLU A 34 16.75 -24.24 -3.85
CA GLU A 34 16.43 -24.02 -5.27
C GLU A 34 16.33 -22.53 -5.64
N ASP A 35 15.62 -21.72 -4.85
CA ASP A 35 15.51 -20.27 -5.06
C ASP A 35 15.24 -19.55 -3.73
N PRO A 36 16.29 -19.00 -3.08
CA PRO A 36 16.15 -18.33 -1.79
C PRO A 36 15.22 -17.13 -1.82
N VAL A 37 15.17 -16.38 -2.94
CA VAL A 37 14.37 -15.15 -3.08
C VAL A 37 12.90 -15.49 -3.19
N LYS A 38 12.56 -16.52 -3.97
CA LYS A 38 11.18 -16.99 -4.14
C LYS A 38 10.61 -17.65 -2.88
N ASN A 39 11.46 -18.32 -2.10
CA ASN A 39 11.00 -19.17 -0.99
C ASN A 39 11.09 -18.50 0.39
N TRP A 40 11.84 -17.41 0.53
CA TRP A 40 11.93 -16.63 1.79
C TRP A 40 10.57 -16.22 2.40
N PRO A 41 9.56 -15.77 1.62
CA PRO A 41 8.25 -15.43 2.17
C PRO A 41 7.58 -16.58 2.93
N THR A 42 7.72 -17.81 2.43
CA THR A 42 7.20 -19.03 3.08
C THR A 42 7.87 -19.28 4.42
N LEU A 43 9.19 -19.12 4.47
CA LEU A 43 9.99 -19.35 5.68
C LEU A 43 9.67 -18.30 6.75
N ALA A 44 9.58 -17.03 6.36
CA ALA A 44 9.23 -15.93 7.25
C ALA A 44 7.85 -16.15 7.89
N GLU A 45 6.85 -16.55 7.10
CA GLU A 45 5.50 -16.80 7.59
C GLU A 45 5.42 -18.06 8.48
N TYR A 46 6.22 -19.08 8.20
CA TYR A 46 6.33 -20.27 9.03
C TYR A 46 6.95 -19.97 10.40
N VAL A 47 8.06 -19.23 10.43
CA VAL A 47 8.73 -18.81 11.68
C VAL A 47 7.81 -17.92 12.53
N ASP A 48 7.10 -16.99 11.91
CA ASP A 48 6.15 -16.11 12.60
C ASP A 48 4.96 -16.90 13.18
N ASN A 49 4.43 -17.88 12.44
CA ASN A 49 3.36 -18.75 12.93
C ASN A 49 3.82 -19.66 14.08
N ILE A 50 5.05 -20.19 14.03
CA ILE A 50 5.64 -20.94 15.14
C ILE A 50 5.73 -20.06 16.37
N ARG A 51 6.26 -18.84 16.23
CA ARG A 51 6.38 -17.88 17.32
C ARG A 51 5.01 -17.59 17.96
N LYS A 52 4.00 -17.33 17.13
CA LYS A 52 2.64 -17.01 17.59
C LYS A 52 1.94 -18.18 18.25
N LYS A 53 2.02 -19.39 17.67
CA LYS A 53 1.26 -20.55 18.16
C LYS A 53 1.90 -21.27 19.33
N ILE A 54 3.23 -21.26 19.42
CA ILE A 54 3.97 -22.04 20.41
C ILE A 54 4.52 -21.13 21.53
N TYR A 55 5.12 -20.00 21.18
CA TYR A 55 5.97 -19.25 22.11
C TYR A 55 5.27 -18.06 22.79
N LEU A 56 4.16 -17.56 22.24
CA LEU A 56 3.29 -16.60 22.96
C LEU A 56 2.48 -17.26 24.09
N ARG A 57 2.51 -18.60 24.19
CA ARG A 57 1.85 -19.30 25.31
C ARG A 57 2.71 -19.26 26.57
N PRO A 58 2.10 -19.15 27.77
CA PRO A 58 2.79 -19.22 29.05
C PRO A 58 3.67 -20.47 29.14
N VAL A 59 4.84 -20.33 29.78
CA VAL A 59 5.75 -21.45 30.06
C VAL A 59 4.98 -22.52 30.84
N GLY A 60 4.87 -23.74 30.30
CA GLY A 60 4.03 -24.83 30.83
C GLY A 60 2.75 -25.15 30.03
N SER A 61 2.23 -24.21 29.24
CA SER A 61 1.08 -24.41 28.33
C SER A 61 1.49 -24.52 26.85
N ARG A 62 2.79 -24.60 26.60
CA ARG A 62 3.38 -24.63 25.24
C ARG A 62 3.16 -26.00 24.63
N ILE A 63 2.62 -26.01 23.41
CA ILE A 63 2.40 -27.26 22.69
C ILE A 63 3.76 -27.79 22.23
N LYS A 64 4.01 -29.09 22.41
CA LYS A 64 5.24 -29.74 21.95
C LYS A 64 5.41 -29.49 20.44
N PRO A 65 6.52 -28.86 19.99
CA PRO A 65 6.66 -28.43 18.60
C PRO A 65 6.60 -29.58 17.59
N PHE A 66 7.09 -30.75 17.99
CA PHE A 66 7.40 -31.85 17.07
C PHE A 66 6.19 -32.42 16.30
N GLY A 67 4.98 -32.42 16.88
CA GLY A 67 3.80 -32.98 16.20
C GLY A 67 3.02 -32.00 15.31
N ILE A 68 3.21 -30.69 15.50
CA ILE A 68 2.45 -29.65 14.80
C ILE A 68 3.24 -29.06 13.63
N ARG A 69 4.57 -29.12 13.71
CA ARG A 69 5.49 -28.50 12.75
C ARG A 69 5.27 -28.95 11.32
N ASP A 70 5.22 -30.24 11.03
CA ASP A 70 5.11 -30.73 9.64
C ASP A 70 3.77 -30.39 9.00
N LYS A 71 2.70 -30.42 9.78
CA LYS A 71 1.35 -30.04 9.32
C LYS A 71 1.27 -28.53 9.10
N LEU A 72 1.84 -27.75 10.01
CA LEU A 72 1.88 -26.29 9.91
C LEU A 72 2.74 -25.83 8.73
N PHE A 73 3.88 -26.48 8.50
CA PHE A 73 4.77 -26.18 7.38
C PHE A 73 4.06 -26.43 6.04
N ARG A 74 3.46 -27.62 5.85
CA ARG A 74 2.68 -27.93 4.64
C ARG A 74 1.56 -26.92 4.39
N GLN A 75 0.76 -26.60 5.41
CA GLN A 75 -0.32 -25.64 5.28
C GLN A 75 0.17 -24.24 4.87
N ILE A 76 1.27 -23.78 5.45
CA ILE A 76 1.83 -22.46 5.14
C ILE A 76 2.45 -22.45 3.73
N SER A 77 3.20 -23.49 3.36
CA SER A 77 3.74 -23.66 2.01
C SER A 77 2.65 -23.64 0.94
N ASP A 78 1.58 -24.41 1.12
CA ASP A 78 0.45 -24.43 0.18
C ASP A 78 -0.22 -23.05 0.06
N THR A 79 -0.36 -22.34 1.18
CA THR A 79 -1.03 -21.03 1.22
C THR A 79 -0.18 -19.94 0.57
N VAL A 80 1.14 -19.99 0.76
CA VAL A 80 2.06 -19.03 0.14
C VAL A 80 2.18 -19.31 -1.35
N GLN A 81 2.33 -20.57 -1.76
CA GLN A 81 2.37 -20.95 -3.19
C GLN A 81 1.10 -20.49 -3.93
N LYS A 82 -0.10 -20.70 -3.35
CA LYS A 82 -1.36 -20.22 -3.94
C LYS A 82 -1.40 -18.70 -4.10
N ARG A 83 -0.91 -17.95 -3.11
CA ARG A 83 -0.84 -16.48 -3.18
C ARG A 83 0.16 -16.01 -4.24
N THR A 84 1.32 -16.64 -4.31
CA THR A 84 2.34 -16.32 -5.32
C THR A 84 1.82 -16.59 -6.73
N ALA A 85 1.21 -17.75 -6.98
CA ALA A 85 0.62 -18.07 -8.27
C ALA A 85 -0.51 -17.10 -8.67
N ALA A 86 -1.36 -16.70 -7.71
CA ALA A 86 -2.40 -15.70 -7.96
C ALA A 86 -1.84 -14.30 -8.26
N ALA A 87 -0.72 -13.93 -7.62
CA ALA A 87 -0.03 -12.67 -7.87
C ALA A 87 0.65 -12.67 -9.26
N GLU A 88 1.30 -13.77 -9.65
CA GLU A 88 1.90 -13.96 -10.97
C GLU A 88 0.85 -13.89 -12.10
N LEU A 89 -0.30 -14.55 -11.90
CA LEU A 89 -1.42 -14.47 -12.83
C LEU A 89 -1.97 -13.05 -12.94
N SER A 90 -2.14 -12.36 -11.81
CA SER A 90 -2.60 -10.97 -11.78
C SER A 90 -1.63 -10.02 -12.48
N ALA A 91 -0.32 -10.22 -12.28
CA ALA A 91 0.71 -9.45 -12.96
C ALA A 91 0.68 -9.67 -14.48
N THR A 92 0.48 -10.92 -14.92
CA THR A 92 0.38 -11.26 -16.35
C THR A 92 -0.84 -10.60 -17.00
N ILE A 93 -1.99 -10.61 -16.31
CA ILE A 93 -3.21 -9.92 -16.78
C ILE A 93 -2.98 -8.40 -16.88
N GLN A 94 -2.31 -7.81 -15.89
CA GLN A 94 -1.99 -6.39 -15.91
C GLN A 94 -1.03 -6.03 -17.06
N SER A 95 0.03 -6.80 -17.28
CA SER A 95 0.96 -6.60 -18.40
C SER A 95 0.27 -6.75 -19.75
N ALA A 96 -0.61 -7.74 -19.92
CA ALA A 96 -1.39 -7.92 -21.15
C ALA A 96 -2.34 -6.73 -21.39
N SER A 97 -2.99 -6.22 -20.34
CA SER A 97 -3.87 -5.05 -20.44
C SER A 97 -3.10 -3.76 -20.77
N ALA A 98 -1.90 -3.57 -20.21
CA ALA A 98 -1.05 -2.43 -20.51
C ALA A 98 -0.54 -2.45 -21.96
N ALA A 99 -0.17 -3.63 -22.46
CA ALA A 99 0.22 -3.81 -23.86
C ALA A 99 -0.95 -3.48 -24.84
N ALA A 100 -2.17 -3.90 -24.51
CA ALA A 100 -3.36 -3.58 -25.31
C ALA A 100 -3.66 -2.07 -25.34
N VAL A 101 -3.52 -1.37 -24.21
CA VAL A 101 -3.71 0.08 -24.14
C VAL A 101 -2.62 0.82 -24.93
N ALA A 102 -1.36 0.39 -24.83
CA ALA A 102 -0.27 0.97 -25.59
C ALA A 102 -0.47 0.80 -27.12
N ALA A 103 -0.94 -0.38 -27.56
CA ALA A 103 -1.27 -0.62 -28.97
C ALA A 103 -2.42 0.28 -29.46
N ALA A 104 -3.47 0.47 -28.64
CA ALA A 104 -4.57 1.37 -28.98
C ALA A 104 -4.13 2.84 -29.08
N GLN A 105 -3.27 3.29 -28.16
CA GLN A 105 -2.71 4.64 -28.20
C GLN A 105 -1.83 4.86 -29.44
N ALA A 106 -1.00 3.88 -29.83
CA ALA A 106 -0.19 3.95 -31.03
C ALA A 106 -1.04 4.06 -32.31
N ALA A 107 -2.16 3.32 -32.39
CA ALA A 107 -3.09 3.40 -33.52
C ALA A 107 -3.76 4.79 -33.64
N ILE A 108 -4.16 5.39 -32.51
CA ILE A 108 -4.76 6.74 -32.47
C ILE A 108 -3.75 7.79 -32.93
N HIS A 109 -2.50 7.72 -32.45
CA HIS A 109 -1.43 8.62 -32.88
C HIS A 109 -1.12 8.50 -34.39
N ALA A 110 -1.16 7.30 -34.96
CA ALA A 110 -0.97 7.08 -36.39
C ALA A 110 -2.10 7.70 -37.25
N GLN A 111 -3.35 7.67 -36.77
CA GLN A 111 -4.49 8.31 -37.46
C GLN A 111 -4.43 9.85 -37.40
N LEU A 112 -4.00 10.41 -36.27
CA LEU A 112 -3.78 11.87 -36.12
C LEU A 112 -2.63 12.37 -37.00
N ALA A 113 -1.53 11.61 -37.10
CA ALA A 113 -0.41 11.95 -37.97
C ALA A 113 -0.77 11.92 -39.47
N SER A 114 -1.68 11.03 -39.88
CA SER A 114 -2.17 10.95 -41.27
C SER A 114 -3.13 12.09 -41.64
N SER A 115 -3.78 12.73 -40.65
CA SER A 115 -4.73 13.83 -40.88
C SER A 115 -4.06 15.19 -41.14
N ASN A 116 -2.73 15.30 -40.98
CA ASN A 116 -1.99 16.57 -41.09
C ASN A 116 -1.28 16.79 -42.44
N LYS A 117 -1.52 15.92 -43.45
CA LYS A 117 -0.87 15.99 -44.78
C LYS A 117 -1.75 16.46 -45.92
N GLN A 118 -2.87 17.13 -45.65
CA GLN A 118 -3.76 17.60 -46.71
C GLN A 118 -4.19 19.03 -46.44
N SER A 119 -3.32 20.00 -46.77
CA SER A 119 -3.65 21.39 -47.18
C SER A 119 -2.40 22.29 -47.16
N SER A 120 -1.91 22.71 -48.33
CA SER A 120 -1.75 24.14 -48.68
C SER A 120 -0.81 24.34 -49.88
N SER A 121 -1.41 24.55 -51.05
CA SER A 121 -0.86 25.35 -52.14
C SER A 121 -1.73 26.61 -52.27
N GLY A 122 -1.13 27.80 -52.24
CA GLY A 122 -1.84 29.05 -52.57
C GLY A 122 -1.33 30.27 -51.81
N ALA A 123 -0.71 31.18 -52.56
CA ALA A 123 -0.26 32.51 -52.14
C ALA A 123 -1.43 33.52 -52.04
N ALA A 124 -1.26 34.56 -51.21
CA ALA A 124 -1.40 35.99 -51.57
C ALA A 124 -1.71 36.88 -50.35
N SER A 125 -1.12 38.07 -50.39
CA SER A 125 -1.20 39.20 -49.45
C SER A 125 -2.59 39.81 -49.28
N GLY A 126 -2.83 40.46 -48.13
CA GLY A 126 -3.95 41.39 -47.96
C GLY A 126 -4.13 41.90 -46.52
N SER A 127 -3.88 43.19 -46.33
CA SER A 127 -4.16 43.96 -45.10
C SER A 127 -5.66 44.23 -44.94
N GLY A 128 -6.18 44.25 -43.70
CA GLY A 128 -7.52 44.81 -43.45
C GLY A 128 -8.14 44.51 -42.07
N GLY A 129 -8.22 45.56 -41.25
CA GLY A 129 -9.31 45.95 -40.33
C GLY A 129 -10.23 44.93 -39.63
N GLY A 130 -10.20 45.00 -38.29
CA GLY A 130 -11.35 45.27 -37.40
C GLY A 130 -12.64 44.45 -37.48
N GLY A 131 -13.06 43.87 -36.35
CA GLY A 131 -14.45 43.48 -36.13
C GLY A 131 -14.68 42.42 -35.04
N SER A 132 -15.10 42.86 -33.87
CA SER A 132 -15.67 42.02 -32.80
C SER A 132 -16.92 41.28 -33.26
N SER A 133 -17.05 39.99 -32.96
CA SER A 133 -18.35 39.40 -32.56
C SER A 133 -18.20 37.95 -32.06
N SER A 134 -18.66 37.78 -30.82
CA SER A 134 -18.86 36.55 -30.06
C SER A 134 -19.52 35.43 -30.86
N LYS A 135 -18.89 34.26 -30.90
CA LYS A 135 -19.58 32.98 -31.19
C LYS A 135 -19.16 31.90 -30.20
N LYS A 136 -20.16 31.51 -29.41
CA LYS A 136 -20.29 30.36 -28.51
C LYS A 136 -19.41 29.16 -28.91
N SER A 137 -18.47 28.80 -28.05
CA SER A 137 -17.92 27.44 -28.00
C SER A 137 -18.95 26.51 -27.33
N LYS A 138 -19.28 25.40 -28.02
CA LYS A 138 -20.02 24.29 -27.43
C LYS A 138 -19.11 23.59 -26.39
N PRO A 139 -19.59 23.20 -25.20
CA PRO A 139 -18.75 22.48 -24.25
C PRO A 139 -18.52 21.06 -24.78
N PHE A 140 -17.25 20.71 -24.99
CA PHE A 140 -16.82 19.35 -25.30
C PHE A 140 -17.30 18.38 -24.22
N ARG A 141 -17.68 17.17 -24.64
CA ARG A 141 -18.03 16.06 -23.75
C ARG A 141 -16.84 15.73 -22.85
N SER A 142 -17.10 15.66 -21.55
CA SER A 142 -16.11 15.28 -20.54
C SER A 142 -15.71 13.81 -20.71
N ASP A 143 -14.42 13.61 -20.97
CA ASP A 143 -13.72 12.33 -20.88
C ASP A 143 -13.75 11.81 -19.42
N PRO A 144 -13.97 10.50 -19.11
CA PRO A 144 -14.07 10.01 -17.73
C PRO A 144 -12.76 10.08 -16.94
N SER A 145 -11.66 10.51 -17.57
CA SER A 145 -10.31 10.49 -16.98
C SER A 145 -9.77 11.86 -16.54
N SER A 146 -10.60 12.90 -16.52
CA SER A 146 -10.21 14.20 -15.97
C SER A 146 -10.65 14.34 -14.51
N GLN A 147 -9.91 13.70 -13.60
CA GLN A 147 -9.99 14.12 -12.19
C GLN A 147 -9.60 15.60 -12.11
N PRO A 148 -10.37 16.45 -11.41
CA PRO A 148 -9.99 17.84 -11.26
C PRO A 148 -8.61 17.87 -10.59
N ALA A 149 -7.65 18.51 -11.26
CA ALA A 149 -6.38 18.88 -10.67
C ALA A 149 -6.67 19.68 -9.39
N ARG A 150 -6.65 19.00 -8.24
CA ARG A 150 -6.86 19.64 -6.95
C ARG A 150 -5.58 20.39 -6.61
N ARG A 151 -5.74 21.69 -6.48
CA ARG A 151 -4.73 22.67 -6.04
C ARG A 151 -3.96 22.16 -4.82
N GLY A 152 -2.64 22.29 -4.87
CA GLY A 152 -1.74 22.11 -3.73
C GLY A 152 -1.42 20.65 -3.45
N VAL A 153 -0.14 20.35 -3.32
CA VAL A 153 0.36 18.99 -3.06
C VAL A 153 -0.17 18.52 -1.70
N THR A 154 -1.30 17.81 -1.70
CA THR A 154 -1.88 17.26 -0.47
C THR A 154 -1.06 16.06 -0.05
N GLY A 155 -0.29 16.19 1.03
CA GLY A 155 0.46 15.09 1.61
C GLY A 155 -0.44 13.92 2.00
N CYS A 156 0.17 12.75 2.18
CA CYS A 156 -0.53 11.54 2.56
C CYS A 156 -1.25 11.74 3.89
N ILE A 157 -2.56 11.52 3.90
CA ILE A 157 -3.36 11.64 5.13
C ILE A 157 -3.04 10.55 6.17
N ILE A 158 -2.21 9.56 5.85
CA ILE A 158 -1.81 8.48 6.77
C ILE A 158 -0.41 8.73 7.34
N CYS A 159 0.60 8.84 6.47
CA CYS A 159 2.00 8.98 6.88
C CYS A 159 2.56 10.40 6.78
N GLY A 160 1.76 11.38 6.36
CA GLY A 160 2.18 12.76 6.20
C GLY A 160 3.13 13.04 5.05
N VAL A 161 3.55 12.04 4.26
CA VAL A 161 4.52 12.23 3.17
C VAL A 161 3.91 13.00 2.01
N VAL A 162 4.59 14.06 1.59
CA VAL A 162 4.29 14.88 0.42
C VAL A 162 5.11 14.35 -0.76
N ASP A 163 4.48 13.54 -1.60
CA ASP A 163 5.05 13.01 -2.85
C ASP A 163 3.93 12.80 -3.87
N ALA A 164 4.17 13.26 -5.11
CA ALA A 164 3.22 13.15 -6.22
C ALA A 164 2.94 11.70 -6.62
N ASN A 165 3.89 10.78 -6.40
CA ASN A 165 3.75 9.37 -6.70
C ASN A 165 3.21 8.55 -5.51
N HIS A 166 2.99 9.19 -4.35
CA HIS A 166 2.57 8.49 -3.15
C HIS A 166 1.07 8.18 -3.14
N LYS A 167 0.75 6.89 -3.22
CA LYS A 167 -0.64 6.40 -3.18
C LYS A 167 -1.13 6.27 -1.74
N TYR A 168 -1.75 7.32 -1.21
CA TYR A 168 -2.28 7.32 0.17
C TYR A 168 -3.28 6.19 0.46
N LYS A 169 -4.04 5.73 -0.56
CA LYS A 169 -5.05 4.66 -0.43
C LYS A 169 -4.45 3.33 0.01
N SER A 170 -3.23 3.03 -0.42
CA SER A 170 -2.47 1.82 -0.07
C SER A 170 -1.41 2.10 1.00
N CYS A 171 -1.35 3.32 1.54
CA CYS A 171 -0.34 3.67 2.53
C CYS A 171 -0.66 3.03 3.88
N THR A 172 0.30 2.26 4.39
CA THR A 172 0.34 1.68 5.74
C THR A 172 1.49 2.24 6.58
N GLY A 173 2.15 3.30 6.09
CA GLY A 173 3.29 3.93 6.77
C GLY A 173 2.87 4.78 7.97
N ALA A 174 3.83 5.10 8.82
CA ALA A 174 3.67 6.02 9.94
C ALA A 174 4.25 7.41 9.60
N PRO A 175 3.77 8.49 10.25
CA PRO A 175 4.43 9.79 10.20
C PRO A 175 5.90 9.70 10.62
N LYS A 176 6.76 10.50 9.99
CA LYS A 176 8.19 10.55 10.36
C LYS A 176 8.41 11.48 11.55
N GLY A 177 9.28 11.07 12.47
CA GLY A 177 9.72 11.89 13.61
C GLY A 177 8.71 12.03 14.75
N HIS A 178 7.57 11.33 14.70
CA HIS A 178 6.59 11.29 15.79
C HIS A 178 5.78 10.00 15.77
N ASP A 179 5.19 9.64 16.92
CA ASP A 179 4.32 8.48 17.02
C ASP A 179 3.09 8.63 16.12
N ALA A 180 2.69 7.54 15.47
CA ALA A 180 1.51 7.53 14.62
C ALA A 180 0.24 7.74 15.45
N HIS A 181 -0.44 8.86 15.24
CA HIS A 181 -1.75 9.12 15.87
C HIS A 181 -2.82 8.16 15.36
N ALA A 182 -2.78 7.83 14.07
CA ALA A 182 -3.74 6.96 13.42
C ALA A 182 -3.06 5.90 12.56
N LYS A 183 -3.80 4.83 12.29
CA LYS A 183 -3.41 3.74 11.40
C LYS A 183 -4.61 3.28 10.56
N ARG A 184 -4.36 2.42 9.58
CA ARG A 184 -5.44 1.70 8.90
C ARG A 184 -5.83 0.44 9.69
N ASP A 185 -7.13 0.18 9.81
CA ASP A 185 -7.63 -1.11 10.26
C ASP A 185 -7.65 -2.14 9.10
N LYS A 186 -8.16 -3.34 9.39
CA LYS A 186 -8.25 -4.43 8.40
C LYS A 186 -9.20 -4.13 7.25
N ASP A 187 -10.18 -3.26 7.49
CA ASP A 187 -11.19 -2.84 6.53
C ASP A 187 -10.74 -1.60 5.73
N GLY A 188 -9.54 -1.08 6.04
CA GLY A 188 -8.94 0.08 5.39
C GLY A 188 -9.44 1.43 5.94
N ASN A 189 -10.21 1.44 7.03
CA ASN A 189 -10.63 2.68 7.69
C ASN A 189 -9.47 3.29 8.46
N ILE A 190 -9.52 4.61 8.63
CA ILE A 190 -8.57 5.33 9.46
C ILE A 190 -9.06 5.22 10.90
N VAL A 191 -8.25 4.64 11.79
CA VAL A 191 -8.57 4.47 13.20
C VAL A 191 -7.47 5.06 14.08
N ARG A 192 -7.84 5.68 15.20
CA ARG A 192 -6.90 6.22 16.17
C ARG A 192 -6.12 5.07 16.83
N CYS A 193 -4.82 5.24 16.99
CA CYS A 193 -3.94 4.22 17.54
C CYS A 193 -4.20 3.93 19.02
N SER A 194 -4.64 4.92 19.79
CA SER A 194 -4.82 4.80 21.25
C SER A 194 -6.04 3.96 21.65
N ASP A 195 -7.17 4.11 20.97
CA ASP A 195 -8.46 3.51 21.35
C ASP A 195 -9.17 2.77 20.21
N GLY A 196 -8.64 2.83 18.98
CA GLY A 196 -9.26 2.23 17.81
C GLY A 196 -10.48 3.00 17.27
N SER A 197 -10.77 4.20 17.79
CA SER A 197 -11.89 5.02 17.31
C SER A 197 -11.73 5.36 15.83
N THR A 198 -12.80 5.17 15.04
CA THR A 198 -12.81 5.54 13.62
C THR A 198 -12.70 7.05 13.44
N ILE A 199 -11.84 7.45 12.51
CA ILE A 199 -11.59 8.83 12.11
C ILE A 199 -12.24 9.06 10.74
N CYS A 200 -12.93 10.18 10.59
CA CYS A 200 -13.61 10.53 9.35
C CYS A 200 -12.60 10.74 8.21
N HIS A 201 -12.65 9.85 7.23
CA HIS A 201 -11.82 9.94 6.03
C HIS A 201 -12.09 11.21 5.22
N GLN A 202 -13.37 11.59 5.06
CA GLN A 202 -13.75 12.78 4.30
C GLN A 202 -13.23 14.06 4.94
N PHE A 203 -13.30 14.14 6.28
CA PHE A 203 -12.73 15.24 7.04
C PHE A 203 -11.25 15.40 6.70
N ASN A 204 -10.47 14.33 6.82
CA ASN A 204 -9.02 14.35 6.58
C ASN A 204 -8.62 14.66 5.14
N LEU A 205 -9.45 14.30 4.15
CA LEU A 205 -9.14 14.50 2.74
C LEU A 205 -9.52 15.91 2.25
N THR A 206 -10.77 16.32 2.46
CA THR A 206 -11.31 17.54 1.84
C THR A 206 -12.05 18.46 2.83
N GLY A 207 -12.06 18.12 4.12
CA GLY A 207 -13.01 18.66 5.08
C GLY A 207 -14.38 17.99 4.98
N CYS A 208 -15.01 17.80 6.14
CA CYS A 208 -16.35 17.26 6.28
C CYS A 208 -17.21 18.31 6.98
N LYS A 209 -18.36 18.65 6.39
CA LYS A 209 -19.24 19.73 6.87
C LYS A 209 -20.21 19.30 7.97
N GLN A 210 -20.25 18.02 8.32
CA GLN A 210 -21.15 17.49 9.35
C GLN A 210 -20.50 17.65 10.73
N SER A 211 -21.13 18.39 11.64
CA SER A 211 -20.65 18.54 13.02
C SER A 211 -20.63 17.20 13.78
N ASN A 212 -21.65 16.35 13.57
CA ASN A 212 -21.72 14.99 14.08
C ASN A 212 -21.62 13.98 12.93
N CYS A 213 -20.40 13.65 12.54
CA CYS A 213 -20.18 12.70 11.45
C CYS A 213 -20.31 11.25 11.94
N GLY A 214 -21.37 10.55 11.51
CA GLY A 214 -21.54 9.12 11.78
C GLY A 214 -20.46 8.21 11.16
N LYS A 215 -19.56 8.77 10.34
CA LYS A 215 -18.45 8.05 9.69
C LYS A 215 -17.13 8.12 10.48
N GLY A 216 -17.12 8.79 11.64
CA GLY A 216 -15.96 8.86 12.53
C GLY A 216 -15.67 10.28 13.03
N ARG A 217 -14.69 10.36 13.94
CA ARG A 217 -14.30 11.61 14.58
C ARG A 217 -13.60 12.57 13.61
N HIS A 218 -13.79 13.86 13.84
CA HIS A 218 -13.13 14.93 13.11
C HIS A 218 -11.84 15.33 13.80
N GLU A 219 -10.79 14.59 13.50
CA GLU A 219 -9.44 14.87 13.95
C GLU A 219 -8.44 14.57 12.83
N CYS A 220 -7.31 15.26 12.85
CA CYS A 220 -6.21 15.06 11.92
C CYS A 220 -5.58 13.70 12.15
N SER A 221 -5.53 12.85 11.14
CA SER A 221 -4.93 11.51 11.25
C SER A 221 -3.41 11.52 11.38
N VAL A 222 -2.74 12.64 11.10
CA VAL A 222 -1.29 12.79 11.23
C VAL A 222 -0.90 13.24 12.64
N CYS A 223 -1.52 14.30 13.16
CA CYS A 223 -1.13 14.91 14.46
C CYS A 223 -2.16 14.78 15.59
N GLY A 224 -3.41 14.44 15.28
CA GLY A 224 -4.50 14.32 16.24
C GLY A 224 -5.29 15.59 16.57
N ASP A 225 -4.92 16.74 16.02
CA ASP A 225 -5.67 17.98 16.25
C ASP A 225 -7.05 17.96 15.60
N THR A 226 -8.04 18.58 16.25
CA THR A 226 -9.41 18.69 15.71
C THR A 226 -9.65 19.96 14.89
N GLY A 227 -8.68 20.88 14.86
CA GLY A 227 -8.81 22.18 14.20
C GLY A 227 -8.56 22.16 12.68
N HIS A 228 -7.99 21.09 12.13
CA HIS A 228 -7.64 20.99 10.72
C HIS A 228 -7.74 19.55 10.19
N GLN A 229 -7.86 19.42 8.87
CA GLN A 229 -7.77 18.15 8.16
C GLN A 229 -6.31 17.76 7.88
N ALA A 230 -6.01 16.45 7.79
CA ALA A 230 -4.67 15.96 7.49
C ALA A 230 -4.06 16.52 6.20
N SER A 231 -4.86 16.77 5.15
CA SER A 231 -4.38 17.38 3.91
C SER A 231 -3.87 18.82 4.05
N ALA A 232 -4.15 19.48 5.19
CA ALA A 232 -3.67 20.81 5.56
C ALA A 232 -2.82 20.77 6.84
N CYS A 233 -2.31 19.61 7.23
CA CYS A 233 -1.50 19.48 8.45
C CYS A 233 -0.14 20.15 8.26
N SER A 234 0.33 20.84 9.30
CA SER A 234 1.68 21.43 9.31
C SER A 234 2.80 20.41 9.50
N ARG A 235 2.48 19.16 9.87
CA ARG A 235 3.42 18.04 10.00
C ARG A 235 3.58 17.22 8.71
N LEU A 236 3.17 17.77 7.58
CA LEU A 236 3.38 17.14 6.28
C LEU A 236 4.83 17.37 5.84
N GLU A 237 5.54 16.29 5.57
CA GLU A 237 6.98 16.31 5.26
C GLU A 237 7.23 15.85 3.82
N PRO A 238 8.14 16.50 3.06
CA PRO A 238 8.54 16.02 1.74
C PRO A 238 9.19 14.64 1.82
N SER A 239 8.97 13.79 0.81
CA SER A 239 9.69 12.50 0.74
C SER A 239 11.20 12.75 0.67
N PRO A 240 12.04 12.00 1.41
CA PRO A 240 13.47 12.03 1.16
C PRO A 240 13.72 11.56 -0.27
N GLN A 241 14.62 12.27 -0.97
CA GLN A 241 15.15 11.87 -2.26
C GLN A 241 16.09 10.67 -2.12
#